data_AF-A0A821WXS6-F1
#
_entry.id   AF-A0A821WXS6-F1
#
_cell.length_a   1.000
_cell.length_b   1.000
_cell.length_c   1.000
_cell.angle_alpha   90.00
_cell.angle_beta   90.00
_cell.angle_gamma   90.00
#
_symmetry.space_group_name_H-M   'P 1'
#
loop_
_entity.id
_entity.type
_entity.pdbx_description
1 polymer ?
#
loop_
_entity_poly.entity_id
_entity_poly.type
_entity_poly.pdbx_seq_one_letter_code
_entity_poly.pdbx_strand_id
1 'polypeptide(L)'
;MNSALQCLCHIGPVVEIILNLEEQQSYQSPSIVSTYRRLLIKMQSISTGVTSAYELKVCISELNRRFTGISQQDSHEFLTLLIESLHDELMDNYQNSSIGDLMHGKIRSTVKCLICKTETKTDDSFLSLPLP
;
A
#
# COMPACT_ATOMS: atom_id res chain seq x y z
N MET A 1 -4.13 -11.82 -2.54
CA MET A 1 -3.65 -11.25 -1.27
C MET A 1 -2.26 -11.74 -0.91
N ASN A 2 -2.07 -13.02 -0.57
CA ASN A 2 -0.77 -13.52 -0.08
C ASN A 2 0.40 -13.30 -1.05
N SER A 3 0.20 -13.44 -2.36
CA SER A 3 1.22 -13.15 -3.37
C SER A 3 1.70 -11.70 -3.28
N ALA A 4 0.78 -10.73 -3.29
CA ALA A 4 1.08 -9.31 -3.16
C ALA A 4 1.76 -8.98 -1.81
N LEU A 5 1.30 -9.59 -0.71
CA LEU A 5 1.96 -9.43 0.59
C LEU A 5 3.39 -9.94 0.56
N GLN A 6 3.62 -11.14 0.02
CA GLN A 6 4.97 -11.69 -0.08
C GLN A 6 5.86 -10.79 -0.94
N CYS A 7 5.38 -10.27 -2.07
CA CYS A 7 6.15 -9.31 -2.87
C CYS A 7 6.54 -8.06 -2.06
N LEU A 8 5.58 -7.45 -1.36
CA LEU A 8 5.82 -6.23 -0.57
C LEU A 8 6.76 -6.49 0.63
N CYS A 9 6.64 -7.64 1.28
CA CYS A 9 7.52 -8.08 2.38
C CYS A 9 8.97 -8.33 1.92
N HIS A 10 9.23 -8.45 0.61
CA HIS A 10 10.59 -8.60 0.07
C HIS A 10 11.16 -7.27 -0.46
N ILE A 11 10.43 -6.16 -0.33
CA ILE A 11 10.97 -4.82 -0.60
C ILE A 11 11.65 -4.34 0.68
N GLY A 12 12.96 -4.56 0.79
CA GLY A 12 13.76 -4.24 1.98
C GLY A 12 13.49 -2.84 2.57
N PRO A 13 13.55 -1.77 1.77
CA PRO A 13 13.27 -0.42 2.26
C PRO A 13 11.86 -0.24 2.84
N VAL A 14 10.82 -0.88 2.26
CA VAL A 14 9.46 -0.85 2.84
C VAL A 14 9.44 -1.50 4.21
N VAL A 15 10.06 -2.68 4.32
CA VAL A 15 10.12 -3.43 5.59
C VAL A 15 10.85 -2.64 6.66
N GLU A 16 12.00 -2.05 6.32
CA GLU A 16 12.77 -1.21 7.22
C GLU A 16 11.99 0.01 7.71
N ILE A 17 11.31 0.73 6.80
CA ILE A 17 10.46 1.87 7.15
C ILE A 17 9.41 1.43 8.18
N ILE A 18 8.67 0.36 7.90
CA ILE A 18 7.55 -0.08 8.75
C ILE A 18 8.03 -0.62 10.10
N LEU A 19 9.14 -1.35 10.16
CA LEU A 19 9.64 -1.92 11.42
C LEU A 19 10.27 -0.87 12.34
N ASN A 20 10.86 0.19 11.79
CA ASN A 20 11.47 1.28 12.55
C ASN A 20 10.45 2.28 13.13
N LEU A 21 9.16 2.16 12.82
CA LEU A 21 8.12 3.00 13.42
C LEU A 21 7.99 2.72 14.92
N GLU A 22 7.87 3.81 15.69
CA GLU A 22 7.60 3.74 17.12
C GLU A 22 6.21 3.14 17.38
N GLU A 23 6.13 2.25 18.37
CA GLU A 23 4.89 1.59 18.72
C GLU A 23 3.97 2.58 19.45
N GLN A 24 2.99 3.13 18.73
CA GLN A 24 2.00 4.02 19.30
C GLN A 24 1.06 3.21 20.22
N GLN A 25 1.12 3.45 21.53
CA GLN A 25 0.16 2.89 22.50
C GLN A 25 -1.20 3.60 22.35
N SER A 26 -1.95 3.28 21.30
CA SER A 26 -3.32 3.76 21.15
C SER A 26 -4.31 2.68 21.60
N TYR A 27 -5.31 3.08 22.40
CA TYR A 27 -6.47 2.25 22.76
C TYR A 27 -7.50 2.14 21.63
N GLN A 28 -7.22 2.71 20.45
CA GLN A 28 -8.09 2.64 19.28
C GLN A 28 -7.93 1.31 18.53
N SER A 29 -8.90 1.04 17.65
CA SER A 29 -8.86 -0.10 16.72
C SER A 29 -7.53 -0.15 15.95
N PRO A 30 -6.98 -1.35 15.71
CA PRO A 30 -5.67 -1.49 15.08
C PRO A 30 -5.68 -0.93 13.65
N SER A 31 -4.77 0.01 13.38
CA SER A 31 -4.61 0.65 12.07
C SER A 31 -3.94 -0.27 11.03
N ILE A 32 -3.91 0.13 9.75
CA ILE A 32 -3.29 -0.68 8.70
C ILE A 32 -1.78 -0.81 8.94
N VAL A 33 -1.11 0.28 9.33
CA VAL A 33 0.32 0.31 9.62
C VAL A 33 0.64 -0.61 10.79
N SER A 34 -0.10 -0.49 11.89
CA SER A 34 0.15 -1.31 13.09
C SER A 34 -0.03 -2.80 12.80
N THR A 35 -1.05 -3.14 12.01
CA THR A 35 -1.40 -4.53 11.70
C THR A 35 -0.43 -5.14 10.70
N TYR A 36 0.00 -4.37 9.70
CA TYR A 36 1.05 -4.79 8.77
C TYR A 36 2.40 -4.97 9.49
N ARG A 37 2.77 -4.05 10.39
CA ARG A 37 3.97 -4.17 11.22
C ARG A 37 3.95 -5.44 12.09
N ARG A 38 2.84 -5.72 12.78
CA ARG A 38 2.69 -6.97 13.57
C ARG A 38 2.84 -8.22 12.71
N LEU A 39 2.31 -8.21 11.48
CA LEU A 39 2.49 -9.31 10.54
C LEU A 39 3.96 -9.50 10.15
N LEU A 40 4.69 -8.42 9.84
CA LEU A 40 6.13 -8.48 9.51
C LEU A 40 6.96 -9.05 10.66
N ILE A 41 6.75 -8.57 11.89
CA ILE A 41 7.43 -9.07 13.09
C ILE A 41 7.14 -10.57 13.28
N LYS A 42 5.87 -10.97 13.11
CA LYS A 42 5.46 -12.37 13.22
C LYS A 42 6.11 -13.24 12.14
N MET A 43 6.23 -12.74 10.91
CA MET A 43 6.93 -13.44 9.82
C MET A 43 8.43 -13.60 10.07
N GLN A 44 9.08 -12.61 10.69
CA GLN A 44 10.53 -12.66 10.99
C GLN A 44 10.87 -13.51 12.23
N SER A 45 9.95 -13.62 13.19
CA SER A 45 10.18 -14.33 14.46
C SER A 45 9.81 -15.82 14.43
N ILE A 46 9.09 -16.27 13.41
CA ILE A 46 8.59 -17.63 13.34
C ILE A 46 9.64 -18.59 12.73
N SER A 47 9.76 -19.77 13.33
CA SER A 47 10.55 -20.90 12.82
C SER A 47 9.80 -21.81 11.82
N THR A 48 8.47 -21.69 11.74
CA THR A 48 7.60 -22.46 10.86
C THR A 48 7.30 -21.68 9.56
N GLY A 49 7.30 -22.32 8.40
CA GLY A 49 7.26 -21.60 7.11
C GLY A 49 5.97 -20.83 6.75
N VAL A 50 5.00 -20.62 7.67
CA VAL A 50 3.69 -19.99 7.36
C VAL A 50 3.17 -19.13 8.52
N THR A 51 2.63 -17.95 8.17
CA THR A 51 2.00 -17.00 9.10
C THR A 51 0.61 -16.57 8.62
N SER A 52 -0.36 -16.50 9.52
CA SER A 52 -1.70 -15.97 9.22
C SER A 52 -1.71 -14.44 9.17
N ALA A 53 -2.23 -13.88 8.07
CA ALA A 53 -2.47 -12.44 7.86
C ALA A 53 -3.92 -12.02 8.22
N TYR A 54 -4.59 -12.76 9.10
CA TYR A 54 -6.02 -12.55 9.40
C TYR A 54 -6.34 -11.14 9.92
N GLU A 55 -5.57 -10.62 10.88
CA GLU A 55 -5.79 -9.27 11.40
C GLU A 55 -5.73 -8.22 10.29
N LEU A 56 -4.73 -8.34 9.40
CA LEU A 56 -4.58 -7.43 8.27
C LEU A 56 -5.76 -7.54 7.30
N LYS A 57 -6.25 -8.77 7.06
CA LYS A 57 -7.43 -9.01 6.21
C LYS A 57 -8.69 -8.34 6.78
N VAL A 58 -8.87 -8.37 8.09
CA VAL A 58 -10.00 -7.69 8.76
C VAL A 58 -9.88 -6.18 8.55
N CYS A 59 -8.72 -5.58 8.84
CA CYS A 59 -8.49 -4.15 8.65
C CYS A 59 -8.74 -3.72 7.18
N ILE A 60 -8.18 -4.45 6.21
CA ILE A 60 -8.42 -4.20 4.77
C ILE A 60 -9.91 -4.30 4.40
N SER A 61 -10.66 -5.22 5.02
CA SER A 61 -12.09 -5.37 4.73
C SER A 61 -12.96 -4.23 5.24
N GLU A 62 -12.48 -3.50 6.25
CA GLU A 62 -13.13 -2.27 6.75
C GLU A 62 -12.86 -1.09 5.82
N LEU A 63 -11.67 -1.03 5.21
CA LEU A 63 -11.31 -0.01 4.22
C LEU A 63 -12.03 -0.20 2.89
N ASN A 64 -12.22 -1.45 2.45
CA ASN A 64 -12.90 -1.74 1.20
C ASN A 64 -13.69 -3.05 1.26
N ARG A 65 -15.02 -2.92 1.13
CA ARG A 65 -16.00 -4.02 1.15
C ARG A 65 -15.72 -5.16 0.16
N ARG A 66 -14.96 -4.90 -0.90
CA ARG A 66 -14.57 -5.94 -1.87
C ARG A 66 -13.75 -7.06 -1.23
N PHE A 67 -13.00 -6.74 -0.16
CA PHE A 67 -12.15 -7.69 0.55
C PHE A 67 -12.80 -8.33 1.79
N THR A 68 -14.08 -8.07 2.07
CA THR A 68 -14.81 -8.69 3.20
C THR A 68 -14.99 -10.19 3.04
N GLY A 69 -15.31 -10.64 1.83
CA GLY A 69 -15.65 -12.03 1.54
C GLY A 69 -14.47 -13.01 1.55
N ILE A 70 -14.71 -14.15 0.91
CA ILE A 70 -13.72 -15.22 0.67
C ILE A 70 -13.52 -15.52 -0.82
N SER A 71 -14.13 -14.72 -1.70
CA SER A 71 -13.96 -14.84 -3.15
C SER A 71 -12.56 -14.44 -3.58
N GLN A 72 -12.14 -14.93 -4.74
CA GLN A 72 -10.90 -14.47 -5.38
C GLN A 72 -11.02 -12.99 -5.75
N GLN A 73 -9.93 -12.27 -5.60
CA GLN A 73 -9.83 -10.83 -5.87
C GLN A 73 -8.56 -10.53 -6.66
N ASP A 74 -8.56 -9.40 -7.34
CA ASP A 74 -7.38 -8.91 -8.05
C ASP A 74 -6.26 -8.57 -7.05
N SER A 75 -5.08 -9.14 -7.27
CA SER A 75 -3.91 -8.87 -6.43
C SER A 75 -3.38 -7.44 -6.60
N HIS A 76 -3.57 -6.85 -7.79
CA HIS A 76 -3.14 -5.49 -8.07
C HIS A 76 -3.97 -4.46 -7.30
N GLU A 77 -5.29 -4.65 -7.26
CA GLU A 77 -6.17 -3.81 -6.46
C GLU A 77 -5.86 -3.91 -4.97
N PHE A 78 -5.62 -5.13 -4.47
CA PHE A 78 -5.20 -5.34 -3.08
C PHE A 78 -3.88 -4.61 -2.76
N LEU A 79 -2.88 -4.75 -3.66
CA LEU A 79 -1.57 -4.13 -3.46
C LEU A 79 -1.66 -2.61 -3.46
N THR A 80 -2.44 -2.05 -4.39
CA THR A 80 -2.69 -0.61 -4.49
C THR A 80 -3.35 -0.08 -3.21
N LEU A 81 -4.44 -0.73 -2.77
CA LEU A 81 -5.12 -0.34 -1.54
C LEU A 81 -4.18 -0.38 -0.33
N LEU A 82 -3.38 -1.44 -0.19
CA LEU A 82 -2.46 -1.56 0.94
C LEU A 82 -1.39 -0.46 0.93
N ILE A 83 -0.78 -0.16 -0.22
CA ILE A 83 0.27 0.86 -0.31
C ILE A 83 -0.30 2.27 -0.13
N GLU A 84 -1.47 2.56 -0.72
CA GLU A 84 -2.16 3.85 -0.50
C GLU A 84 -2.52 4.03 0.97
N SER A 85 -3.08 3.00 1.62
CA SER A 85 -3.44 3.09 3.05
C SER A 85 -2.20 3.26 3.94
N LEU A 86 -1.08 2.60 3.61
CA LEU A 86 0.19 2.81 4.30
C LEU A 86 0.76 4.21 4.04
N HIS A 87 0.65 4.72 2.82
CA HIS A 87 1.08 6.08 2.48
C HIS A 87 0.29 7.09 3.30
N ASP A 88 -1.04 6.98 3.29
CA ASP A 88 -1.96 7.90 3.94
C ASP A 88 -1.77 7.96 5.47
N GLU A 89 -1.65 6.81 6.14
CA GLU A 89 -1.40 6.76 7.58
C GLU A 89 -0.01 7.28 7.99
N LEU A 90 0.95 7.32 7.05
CA LEU A 90 2.33 7.77 7.30
C LEU A 90 2.63 9.16 6.74
N MET A 91 1.63 9.87 6.19
CA MET A 91 1.82 11.21 5.67
C MET A 91 2.19 12.21 6.77
N ASP A 92 3.14 13.08 6.47
CA ASP A 92 3.41 14.27 7.26
C ASP A 92 2.41 15.40 6.96
N ASN A 93 2.59 16.56 7.60
CA ASN A 93 1.74 17.73 7.38
C ASN A 93 1.79 18.28 5.94
N TYR A 94 2.70 17.80 5.09
CA TYR A 94 2.88 18.19 3.70
C TYR A 94 2.44 17.11 2.72
N GLN A 95 1.68 16.11 3.19
CA GLN A 95 1.19 15.00 2.37
C GLN A 95 2.31 14.14 1.74
N ASN A 96 3.49 14.12 2.36
CA ASN A 96 4.58 13.26 1.93
C ASN A 96 4.77 12.12 2.93
N SER A 97 5.14 10.95 2.45
CA SER A 97 5.57 9.86 3.32
C SER A 97 6.71 9.09 2.67
N SER A 98 7.57 8.47 3.48
CA SER A 98 8.69 7.67 2.97
C SER A 98 8.22 6.50 2.10
N ILE A 99 7.02 5.96 2.37
CA ILE A 99 6.37 4.97 1.49
C ILE A 99 5.96 5.61 0.17
N GLY A 100 5.40 6.83 0.23
CA GLY A 100 5.04 7.62 -0.94
C GLY A 100 6.23 7.84 -1.87
N ASP A 101 7.33 8.36 -1.31
CA ASP A 101 8.57 8.67 -2.02
C ASP A 101 9.22 7.44 -2.66
N LEU A 102 9.08 6.28 -2.02
CA LEU A 102 9.65 5.03 -2.50
C LEU A 102 8.79 4.39 -3.60
N MET A 103 7.46 4.43 -3.46
CA MET A 103 6.55 3.62 -4.26
C MET A 103 5.89 4.38 -5.42
N HIS A 104 5.80 5.71 -5.35
CA HIS A 104 5.15 6.50 -6.40
C HIS A 104 6.15 7.02 -7.45
N GLY A 105 5.77 6.86 -8.72
CA GLY A 105 6.37 7.56 -9.84
C GLY A 105 5.60 8.83 -10.22
N LYS A 106 6.15 9.60 -11.14
CA LYS A 106 5.49 10.75 -11.77
C LYS A 106 5.31 10.52 -13.26
N ILE A 107 4.10 10.74 -13.77
CA ILE A 107 3.78 10.66 -15.20
C ILE A 107 3.29 12.01 -15.70
N ARG A 108 3.71 12.38 -16.91
CA ARG A 108 3.22 13.57 -17.60
C ARG A 108 2.29 13.19 -18.72
N SER A 109 1.01 13.45 -18.54
CA SER A 109 -0.02 13.28 -19.57
C SER A 109 -0.12 14.53 -20.43
N THR A 110 -0.12 14.37 -21.76
CA THR A 110 -0.35 15.47 -22.69
C THR A 110 -1.60 15.19 -23.53
N VAL A 111 -2.61 16.05 -23.39
CA VAL A 111 -3.84 15.99 -24.17
C VAL A 111 -3.78 17.07 -25.24
N LYS A 112 -3.91 16.64 -26.50
CA LYS A 112 -3.97 17.55 -27.65
C LYS A 112 -5.38 17.64 -28.21
N CYS A 113 -5.96 18.83 -28.18
CA CYS A 113 -7.25 19.07 -28.82
C CYS A 113 -7.10 18.92 -30.34
N LEU A 114 -7.93 18.05 -30.95
CA LEU A 114 -7.84 17.79 -32.38
C LEU A 114 -8.38 18.95 -33.25
N ILE A 115 -9.15 19.87 -32.67
CA ILE A 115 -9.78 21.01 -33.36
C ILE A 115 -8.85 22.23 -33.29
N CYS A 116 -8.62 22.80 -32.09
CA CYS A 116 -7.83 24.03 -31.92
C CYS A 116 -6.32 23.79 -31.78
N LYS A 117 -5.88 22.53 -31.77
CA LYS A 117 -4.47 22.10 -31.62
C LYS A 117 -3.78 22.50 -30.30
N THR A 118 -4.52 23.09 -29.35
CA THR A 118 -4.03 23.38 -28.00
C THR A 118 -3.63 22.09 -27.29
N GLU A 119 -2.47 22.13 -26.63
CA GLU A 119 -1.95 21.04 -25.81
C GLU A 119 -2.06 21.42 -24.34
N THR A 120 -2.59 20.50 -23.55
CA THR A 120 -2.66 20.60 -22.09
C THR A 120 -1.79 19.51 -21.49
N LYS A 121 -0.95 19.89 -20.53
CA LYS A 121 -0.05 18.98 -19.83
C LYS A 121 -0.47 18.86 -18.38
N THR A 122 -0.53 17.64 -17.87
CA THR A 122 -0.86 17.32 -16.47
C THR A 122 0.22 16.39 -15.93
N ASP A 123 0.71 16.67 -14.73
CA ASP A 123 1.67 15.83 -14.02
C ASP A 123 0.95 15.12 -12.86
N ASP A 124 0.89 13.79 -12.91
CA ASP A 124 0.18 12.95 -11.95
C ASP A 124 1.15 11.98 -11.27
N SER A 125 0.86 11.60 -10.02
CA SER A 125 1.55 10.50 -9.35
C SER A 125 0.93 9.16 -9.80
N PHE A 126 1.73 8.11 -9.90
CA PHE A 126 1.24 6.76 -10.16
C PHE A 126 1.98 5.73 -9.30
N LEU A 127 1.30 4.65 -8.93
CA LEU A 127 1.89 3.55 -8.15
C LEU A 127 2.39 2.40 -9.04
N SER A 128 1.76 2.20 -10.20
CA SER A 128 2.08 1.08 -11.09
C SER A 128 1.91 1.47 -12.56
N LEU A 129 2.62 0.78 -13.44
CA LEU A 129 2.54 0.95 -14.89
C LEU A 129 1.74 -0.21 -15.49
N PRO A 130 0.44 -0.05 -15.77
CA PRO A 130 -0.31 -1.06 -16.50
C PRO A 130 0.21 -1.10 -17.94
N LEU A 131 0.80 -2.23 -18.34
CA LEU A 131 1.28 -2.46 -19.70
C LEU A 131 0.19 -3.16 -20.53
N PRO A 132 -0.09 -2.70 -21.77
CA PRO A 132 -1.09 -3.28 -22.65
C PRO A 132 -0.68 -4.62 -23.26
#